data_AF-A0A521WZ10-F1
#
_entry.id   AF-A0A521WZ10-F1
#
_cell.length_a   1.000
_cell.length_b   1.000
_cell.length_c   1.000
_cell.angle_alpha   90.00
_cell.angle_beta   90.00
_cell.angle_gamma   90.00
#
_symmetry.space_group_name_H-M   'P 1'
#
loop_
_entity.id
_entity.type
_entity.pdbx_description
1 polymer ?
#
loop_
_entity_poly.entity_id
_entity_poly.type
_entity_poly.pdbx_seq_one_letter_code
_entity_poly.pdbx_strand_id
1 'polypeptide(L)' 'MNILMVLTSHDALGNTGRKTGFWLEEFCAPYYTFIDAGASVTVASPKGGEPPLDPKSDKPEGQTDLT' A
#
# COMPACT_ATOMS: atom_id res chain seq x y z
N MET A 1 -17.67 -6.96 9.32
CA MET A 1 -17.22 -5.55 9.19
C MET A 1 -16.77 -5.34 7.75
N ASN A 2 -17.05 -4.19 7.14
CA ASN A 2 -16.57 -3.86 5.79
C ASN A 2 -15.59 -2.68 5.88
N ILE A 3 -14.41 -2.80 5.25
CA ILE A 3 -13.35 -1.80 5.27
C ILE A 3 -12.97 -1.48 3.82
N LEU A 4 -12.86 -0.18 3.51
CA LEU A 4 -12.31 0.31 2.24
C LEU A 4 -10.92 0.88 2.51
N MET A 5 -9.89 0.24 1.94
CA MET A 5 -8.52 0.75 1.94
C MET A 5 -8.24 1.40 0.59
N VAL A 6 -7.85 2.67 0.60
CA VAL A 6 -7.58 3.43 -0.63
C VAL A 6 -6.09 3.70 -0.75
N LEU A 7 -5.49 3.19 -1.82
CA LEU A 7 -4.07 3.38 -2.15
C LEU A 7 -3.90 4.49 -3.18
N THR A 8 -2.76 5.19 -3.14
CA THR A 8 -2.46 6.25 -4.11
C THR A 8 -2.41 5.69 -5.53
N SER A 9 -2.73 6.52 -6.53
CA SER A 9 -2.44 6.25 -7.95
C SER A 9 -1.27 7.09 -8.49
N HIS A 10 -0.48 7.68 -7.60
CA HIS A 10 0.61 8.61 -7.93
C HIS A 10 1.96 7.90 -7.85
N ASP A 11 2.73 7.90 -8.94
CA ASP A 11 3.94 7.09 -9.09
C ASP A 11 5.24 7.92 -9.22
N ALA A 12 5.17 9.24 -9.19
CA ALA A 12 6.31 10.15 -9.35
C ALA A 12 6.50 11.05 -8.14
N LEU A 13 7.73 11.17 -7.63
CA LEU A 13 8.03 12.04 -6.50
C LEU A 13 8.25 13.48 -6.99
N GLY A 14 7.16 14.20 -7.25
CA GLY A 14 7.20 15.56 -7.78
C GLY A 14 8.04 15.66 -9.05
N ASN A 15 8.91 16.66 -9.13
CA ASN A 15 9.76 16.91 -10.30
C ASN A 15 11.17 16.28 -10.17
N THR A 16 11.35 15.30 -9.28
CA THR A 16 12.69 14.74 -8.98
C THR A 16 13.14 13.66 -9.95
N GLY A 17 12.25 13.15 -10.80
CA GLY A 17 12.49 12.00 -11.67
C GLY A 17 12.50 10.65 -10.93
N ARG A 18 12.26 10.63 -9.61
CA ARG A 18 12.21 9.40 -8.81
C ARG A 18 10.80 8.81 -8.80
N LYS A 19 10.72 7.48 -8.74
CA LYS A 19 9.46 6.75 -8.51
C LYS A 19 9.05 6.83 -7.03
N THR A 20 7.74 6.79 -6.80
CA THR A 20 7.10 6.68 -5.48
C THR A 20 5.82 5.85 -5.65
N GLY A 21 5.06 5.67 -4.57
CA GLY A 21 3.83 4.91 -4.56
C GLY A 21 3.24 4.83 -3.16
N PHE A 22 2.43 3.80 -2.90
CA PHE A 22 2.08 3.45 -1.53
C PHE A 22 3.27 2.78 -0.84
N TRP A 23 3.31 2.85 0.50
CA TRP A 23 4.32 2.19 1.31
C TRP A 23 3.86 0.77 1.67
N LEU A 24 4.69 -0.24 1.39
CA LEU A 24 4.30 -1.65 1.52
C LEU A 24 3.79 -2.02 2.91
N GLU A 25 4.55 -1.67 3.95
CA GLU A 25 4.20 -1.99 5.34
C GLU A 25 2.89 -1.33 5.79
N GLU A 26 2.71 -0.05 5.45
CA GLU A 26 1.49 0.71 5.76
C GLU A 26 0.23 0.11 5.11
N PHE A 27 0.39 -0.70 4.06
CA PHE A 27 -0.70 -1.47 3.46
C PHE A 27 -0.82 -2.88 4.03
N CYS A 28 0.25 -3.68 3.97
CA CYS A 28 0.22 -5.09 4.31
C CYS A 28 -0.11 -5.33 5.79
N ALA A 29 0.51 -4.60 6.71
CA ALA A 29 0.30 -4.82 8.14
C ALA A 29 -1.18 -4.64 8.55
N PRO A 30 -1.87 -3.52 8.22
CA PRO A 30 -3.29 -3.40 8.52
C PRO A 30 -4.15 -4.32 7.66
N TYR A 31 -3.82 -4.55 6.38
CA TYR A 31 -4.59 -5.44 5.51
C TYR A 31 -4.71 -6.85 6.12
N TYR A 32 -3.58 -7.47 6.49
CA TYR A 32 -3.56 -8.79 7.11
C TYR A 32 -4.25 -8.80 8.47
N THR A 33 -3.97 -7.80 9.31
CA THR A 33 -4.65 -7.64 10.60
C THR A 33 -6.18 -7.62 10.46
N PHE A 34 -6.71 -6.96 9.43
CA PHE A 34 -8.15 -6.87 9.21
C PHE A 34 -8.75 -8.16 8.67
N ILE A 35 -8.12 -8.82 7.69
CA ILE A 35 -8.67 -10.07 7.15
C ILE A 35 -8.56 -11.21 8.15
N ASP A 36 -7.51 -11.25 8.99
CA ASP A 36 -7.34 -12.22 10.07
C ASP A 36 -8.40 -12.03 11.17
N ALA A 37 -8.85 -10.78 11.39
CA ALA A 37 -9.98 -10.46 12.26
C ALA A 37 -11.37 -10.72 11.63
N GLY A 38 -11.43 -11.25 10.40
CA GLY A 38 -12.67 -11.57 9.70
C GLY A 38 -13.38 -10.37 9.07
N ALA A 39 -12.68 -9.27 8.82
CA ALA A 39 -13.23 -8.15 8.05
C ALA A 39 -13.22 -8.43 6.55
N SER A 40 -14.22 -7.93 5.83
CA SER A 40 -14.21 -7.86 4.37
C SER A 40 -13.50 -6.57 3.95
N VAL A 41 -12.36 -6.70 3.27
CA VAL A 41 -11.54 -5.56 2.84
C VAL A 41 -11.63 -5.38 1.33
N THR A 42 -12.08 -4.20 0.90
CA THR A 42 -12.00 -3.76 -0.50
C THR A 42 -10.81 -2.83 -0.65
N VAL A 43 -9.98 -3.07 -1.66
CA VAL A 43 -8.86 -2.20 -2.01
C VAL A 43 -9.22 -1.41 -3.27
N ALA A 44 -8.99 -0.10 -3.24
CA ALA A 44 -9.24 0.80 -4.37
C ALA A 44 -8.11 1.82 -4.55
N SER A 45 -8.06 2.47 -5.71
CA SER A 45 -7.20 3.61 -5.96
C SER A 45 -7.97 4.69 -6.73
N PRO A 46 -7.62 5.99 -6.62
CA PRO A 46 -8.35 7.07 -7.29
C PRO A 46 -8.52 6.91 -8.80
N LYS A 47 -7.54 6.33 -9.49
CA LYS A 47 -7.60 6.07 -10.95
C LYS A 47 -8.11 4.66 -11.30
N GLY A 48 -8.37 3.82 -10.30
CA GLY A 48 -8.55 2.39 -10.51
C GLY A 48 -7.28 1.69 -11.00
N GLY A 49 -7.38 0.39 -11.26
CA GLY A 49 -6.23 -0.44 -11.64
C GLY A 49 -5.23 -0.65 -10.50
N GLU A 50 -4.03 -1.12 -10.87
CA GLU A 50 -2.97 -1.43 -9.92
C GLU A 50 -2.33 -0.15 -9.36
N PRO A 51 -2.37 0.07 -8.03
CA PRO A 51 -1.70 1.21 -7.41
C PRO A 51 -0.17 1.03 -7.45
N PRO A 52 0.60 2.08 -7.74
CA PRO A 52 2.06 2.01 -7.78
C PRO A 52 2.64 1.80 -6.38
N LEU A 53 3.63 0.91 -6.25
CA LEU A 53 4.43 0.67 -5.04
C LEU A 53 5.62 1.64 -4.99
N ASP A 54 5.92 2.22 -3.83
CA ASP A 54 7.20 2.91 -3.63
C ASP A 54 8.34 1.88 -3.56
N PRO A 55 9.30 1.87 -4.51
CA PRO A 55 10.40 0.90 -4.53
C PRO A 55 11.31 0.94 -3.30
N LYS A 56 11.26 2.00 -2.50
CA LYS A 56 11.99 2.08 -1.23
C LYS A 56 11.34 1.27 -0.11
N SER A 57 10.03 1.09 -0.18
CA SER A 57 9.29 0.39 0.87
C SER A 57 9.47 -1.13 0.81
N ASP A 58 9.87 -1.67 -0.34
CA ASP A 58 10.17 -3.09 -0.56
C ASP A 58 11.65 -3.46 -0.31
N LYS A 59 12.40 -2.56 0.34
CA LYS A 59 13.80 -2.83 0.70
C LYS A 59 13.87 -3.49 2.07
N PRO A 60 14.97 -4.21 2.39
CA PRO A 60 15.13 -4.86 3.69
C PRO A 60 14.97 -3.92 4.88
N GLU A 61 15.30 -2.63 4.73
CA GLU A 61 15.15 -1.64 5.80
C GLU A 61 13.69 -1.21 6.05
N GLY A 62 12.79 -1.47 5.10
CA GLY A 62 11.36 -1.19 5.19
C GLY A 62 10.52 -2.37 5.68
N GLN A 63 11.14 -3.54 5.87
CA GLN A 63 10.49 -4.77 6.31
C GLN A 63 10.34 -4.84 7.83
N THR A 64 9.33 -5.58 8.28
CA THR A 64 9.00 -5.80 9.69
C THR A 64 8.64 -7.27 9.87
N ASP A 65 8.41 -7.73 11.11
CA ASP A 65 7.96 -9.11 11.34
C ASP A 65 6.66 -9.46 10.59
N LEU A 66 5.91 -8.44 10.13
CA LEU A 66 4.65 -8.57 9.41
C LEU A 66 4.79 -8.44 7.88
N THR A 67 5.97 -8.08 7.35
CA THR A 67 6.20 -7.74 5.94
C THR A 67 7.63 -8.01 5.50
#